data_AF-A0A963HDM5-F1
#
_entry.id   AF-A0A963HDM5-F1
#
_cell.length_a   1.000
_cell.length_b   1.000
_cell.length_c   1.000
_cell.angle_alpha   90.00
_cell.angle_beta   90.00
_cell.angle_gamma   90.00
#
_symmetry.space_group_name_H-M   'P 1'
#
loop_
_entity.id
_entity.type
_entity.pdbx_description
1 polymer ?
#
loop_
_entity_poly.entity_id
_entity_poly.type
_entity_poly.pdbx_seq_one_letter_code
_entity_poly.pdbx_strand_id
1 'polypeptide(L)'
;MRLLYVALTRAVHRCYLVAGCYSNLSFGRLSTTQSRRSLLNWLVAGKGIGYAGWLEHRLSEAEIEEAWRELARTAGSSLSLSDLPGQATTPLPLAEVAAERLSALPPPAIAAGWRIGSFSSLQHGAESEAAASDHDARERLPSPLERHSPAERRSATPSSRDLAADDILRFPRGPAAGDCVHALFERIDFGDPGGWPAAIEEALLAHPQTLPGLPPAESASRLARMLRRMLDDVLATPLPGGIVLATIPRRQRLVELAFHLPAAELRPQRLNAWLHEHGYPLPRLGFAPLSGYLRGFIDLIFRHGERFYVLDWKSNHLGDGPADYAPAQLARAMAEHGYHLQYLLYGVALHRHLGQRLAGYDFERHFGGVHYLFVRGVRPAWLAAAIDQPPQACGVYHHRPARATIDSLDALLAGRSSATVVLPGR
;
A
#
# COMPACT_ATOMS: atom_id res chain seq x y z
N MET A 1 16.49 2.37 11.78
CA MET A 1 16.36 1.53 12.99
C MET A 1 16.22 0.04 12.70
N ARG A 2 15.20 -0.43 11.95
CA ARG A 2 14.95 -1.86 11.72
C ARG A 2 16.16 -2.66 11.19
N LEU A 3 16.85 -2.14 10.16
CA LEU A 3 18.03 -2.83 9.59
C LEU A 3 19.22 -2.91 10.57
N LEU A 4 19.44 -1.84 11.35
CA LEU A 4 20.50 -1.79 12.36
C LEU A 4 20.21 -2.78 13.50
N TYR A 5 18.96 -2.84 13.97
CA TYR A 5 18.51 -3.82 14.96
C TYR A 5 18.79 -5.25 14.47
N VAL A 6 18.36 -5.60 13.26
CA VAL A 6 18.59 -6.93 12.68
C VAL A 6 20.08 -7.26 12.57
N ALA A 7 20.90 -6.31 12.14
CA ALA A 7 22.35 -6.50 12.01
C ALA A 7 23.01 -6.79 13.37
N LEU A 8 22.61 -6.08 14.43
CA LEU A 8 23.18 -6.24 15.77
C LEU A 8 22.68 -7.52 16.47
N THR A 9 21.44 -7.95 16.22
CA THR A 9 20.84 -9.09 16.96
C THR A 9 20.96 -10.43 16.25
N ARG A 10 21.40 -10.48 14.98
CA ARG A 10 21.58 -11.76 14.24
C ARG A 10 22.95 -12.40 14.41
N ALA A 11 23.94 -11.69 14.95
CA ALA A 11 25.25 -12.27 15.17
C ALA A 11 25.16 -13.38 16.23
N VAL A 12 25.50 -14.62 15.85
CA VAL A 12 25.43 -15.79 16.75
C VAL A 12 26.65 -15.91 17.65
N HIS A 13 27.82 -15.48 17.18
CA HIS A 13 29.09 -15.68 17.88
C HIS A 13 29.78 -14.36 18.27
N ARG A 14 29.94 -13.42 17.35
CA ARG A 14 30.56 -12.11 17.61
C ARG A 14 30.13 -11.08 16.56
N CYS A 15 29.90 -9.84 17.00
CA CYS A 15 29.63 -8.71 16.12
C CYS A 15 30.75 -7.68 16.28
N TYR A 16 31.33 -7.22 15.18
CA TYR A 16 32.29 -6.13 15.15
C TYR A 16 31.63 -4.94 14.48
N LEU A 17 31.61 -3.80 15.17
CA LEU A 17 31.04 -2.55 14.68
C LEU A 17 32.11 -1.47 14.76
N VAL A 18 32.30 -0.74 13.68
CA VAL A 18 33.06 0.51 13.69
C VAL A 18 32.08 1.64 13.98
N ALA A 19 32.27 2.32 15.11
CA ALA A 19 31.39 3.36 15.62
C ALA A 19 32.18 4.50 16.27
N GLY A 20 31.53 5.64 16.47
CA GLY A 20 32.15 6.85 17.05
C GLY A 20 32.09 8.06 16.12
N CYS A 21 32.90 9.07 16.44
CA CYS A 21 33.02 10.28 15.63
C CYS A 21 34.10 10.07 14.55
N TYR A 22 33.70 10.22 13.29
CA TYR A 22 34.61 10.23 12.15
C TYR A 22 34.56 11.58 11.43
N SER A 23 35.67 11.95 10.82
CA SER A 23 35.78 13.16 10.00
C SER A 23 35.48 12.86 8.54
N ASN A 24 34.74 13.75 7.89
CA ASN A 24 34.57 13.76 6.44
C ASN A 24 35.05 15.10 5.85
N LEU A 25 35.31 15.12 4.54
CA LEU A 25 35.58 16.36 3.82
C LEU A 25 34.24 17.05 3.51
N SER A 26 34.04 18.23 4.09
CA SER A 26 32.88 19.09 3.84
C SER A 26 33.38 20.47 3.45
N PHE A 27 33.07 20.92 2.23
CA PHE A 27 33.57 22.19 1.66
C PHE A 27 35.10 22.35 1.76
N GLY A 28 35.85 21.26 1.53
CA GLY A 28 37.32 21.27 1.56
C GLY A 28 37.95 21.31 2.96
N ARG A 29 37.14 21.23 4.03
CA ARG A 29 37.62 21.14 5.42
C ARG A 29 37.16 19.83 6.07
N LEU A 30 37.95 19.33 7.01
CA LEU A 30 37.53 18.18 7.83
C LEU A 30 36.40 18.60 8.78
N SER A 31 35.32 17.84 8.80
CA SER A 31 34.15 18.07 9.64
C SER A 31 33.66 16.76 10.25
N THR A 32 33.32 16.80 11.54
CA THR A 32 32.71 15.68 12.28
C THR A 32 31.20 15.86 12.45
N THR A 33 30.62 16.90 11.84
CA THR A 33 29.20 17.25 12.01
C THR A 33 28.27 16.10 11.61
N GLN A 34 28.60 15.40 10.52
CA GLN A 34 27.80 14.27 10.05
C GLN A 34 27.82 13.11 11.06
N SER A 35 29.01 12.74 11.56
CA SER A 35 29.17 11.59 12.44
C SER A 35 28.56 11.85 13.82
N ARG A 36 28.66 13.08 14.34
CA ARG A 36 28.00 13.52 15.59
C ARG A 36 26.47 13.41 15.53
N ARG A 37 25.88 13.50 14.32
CA ARG A 37 24.43 13.33 14.08
C ARG A 37 24.03 11.91 13.68
N SER A 38 24.97 10.96 13.70
CA SER A 38 24.68 9.58 13.30
C SER A 38 23.69 8.92 14.27
N LEU A 39 22.86 8.02 13.73
CA LEU A 39 21.86 7.29 14.50
C LEU A 39 22.50 6.40 15.58
N LEU A 40 23.69 5.85 15.31
CA LEU A 40 24.44 5.05 16.28
C LEU A 40 24.89 5.87 17.48
N ASN A 41 25.43 7.07 17.24
CA ASN A 41 25.83 7.95 18.34
C ASN A 41 24.61 8.45 19.12
N TRP A 42 23.46 8.66 18.47
CA TRP A 42 22.22 8.96 19.17
C TRP A 42 21.75 7.82 20.09
N LEU A 43 21.83 6.56 19.65
CA LEU A 43 21.41 5.42 20.46
C LEU A 43 22.24 5.27 21.76
N VAL A 44 23.50 5.70 21.72
CA VAL A 44 24.42 5.59 22.86
C VAL A 44 24.41 6.85 23.73
N ALA A 45 24.52 8.03 23.12
CA ALA A 45 24.69 9.30 23.82
C ALA A 45 23.40 10.14 23.92
N GLY A 46 22.32 9.76 23.24
CA GLY A 46 21.06 10.50 23.17
C GLY A 46 20.02 10.11 24.20
N LYS A 47 20.42 9.49 25.33
CA LYS A 47 19.49 9.02 26.36
C LYS A 47 18.60 10.17 26.87
N GLY A 48 17.28 9.99 26.76
CA GLY A 48 16.30 11.00 27.18
C GLY A 48 16.02 12.10 26.13
N ILE A 49 16.64 12.05 24.96
CA ILE A 49 16.47 13.02 23.88
C ILE A 49 15.87 12.30 22.66
N GLY A 50 14.71 12.78 22.18
CA GLY A 50 14.13 12.28 20.92
C GLY A 50 15.05 12.54 19.73
N TYR A 51 15.00 11.71 18.68
CA TYR A 51 15.91 11.83 17.54
C TYR A 51 15.85 13.20 16.84
N ALA A 52 14.66 13.81 16.75
CA ALA A 52 14.51 15.15 16.22
C ALA A 52 15.30 16.19 17.03
N GLY A 53 15.21 16.14 18.37
CA GLY A 53 16.00 16.99 19.26
C GLY A 53 17.51 16.71 19.18
N TRP A 54 17.91 15.46 18.98
CA TRP A 54 19.33 15.10 18.79
C TRP A 54 19.97 15.77 17.56
N LEU A 55 19.23 15.92 16.46
CA LEU A 55 19.74 16.58 15.25
C LEU A 55 20.05 18.07 15.47
N GLU A 56 19.34 18.69 16.40
CA GLU A 56 19.48 20.10 16.79
C GLU A 56 20.59 20.29 17.84
N HIS A 57 20.82 19.29 18.69
CA HIS A 57 21.85 19.32 19.73
C HIS A 57 23.28 19.17 19.18
N ARG A 58 24.25 19.70 19.94
CA ARG A 58 25.68 19.73 19.57
C ARG A 58 26.56 19.06 20.62
N LEU A 59 26.25 17.83 21.05
CA LEU A 59 27.21 17.07 21.87
C LEU A 59 28.55 17.00 21.16
N SER A 60 29.61 17.36 21.88
CA SER A 60 31.01 17.29 21.46
C SER A 60 31.44 15.86 21.16
N GLU A 61 32.54 15.74 20.42
CA GLU A 61 33.11 14.42 20.10
C GLU A 61 33.51 13.68 21.37
N ALA A 62 34.07 14.42 22.35
CA ALA A 62 34.45 13.89 23.66
C ALA A 62 33.24 13.37 24.46
N GLU A 63 32.10 14.08 24.44
CA GLU A 63 30.88 13.63 25.13
C GLU A 63 30.31 12.35 24.50
N ILE A 64 30.36 12.24 23.17
CA ILE A 64 29.91 11.04 22.46
C ILE A 64 30.86 9.86 22.73
N GLU A 65 32.17 10.11 22.72
CA GLU A 65 33.19 9.09 23.01
C GLU A 65 33.09 8.58 24.45
N GLU A 66 32.85 9.46 25.42
CA GLU A 66 32.63 9.06 26.81
C GLU A 66 31.36 8.22 26.97
N ALA A 67 30.28 8.55 26.26
CA ALA A 67 29.08 7.71 26.26
C ALA A 67 29.32 6.29 25.71
N TRP A 68 30.20 6.15 24.70
CA TRP A 68 30.62 4.84 24.21
C TRP A 68 31.46 4.07 25.23
N ARG A 69 32.37 4.74 25.95
CA ARG A 69 33.13 4.15 27.06
C ARG A 69 32.24 3.72 28.21
N GLU A 70 31.26 4.54 28.57
CA GLU A 70 30.24 4.23 29.60
C GLU A 70 29.44 2.98 29.22
N LEU A 71 29.00 2.90 27.96
CA LEU A 71 28.27 1.73 27.46
C LEU A 71 29.12 0.45 27.55
N ALA A 72 30.40 0.51 27.17
CA ALA A 72 31.30 -0.63 27.29
C ALA A 72 31.52 -1.05 28.75
N ARG A 73 31.67 -0.08 29.65
CA ARG A 73 31.87 -0.34 31.08
C ARG A 73 30.63 -0.97 31.73
N THR A 74 29.43 -0.51 31.37
CA THR A 74 28.17 -1.02 31.90
C THR A 74 27.76 -2.38 31.31
N ALA A 75 28.10 -2.64 30.05
CA ALA A 75 27.85 -3.92 29.38
C ALA A 75 28.79 -5.06 29.81
N GLY A 76 29.86 -4.74 30.55
CA GLY A 76 30.80 -5.74 31.11
C GLY A 76 31.46 -6.60 30.04
N SER A 77 31.45 -7.92 30.22
CA SER A 77 32.08 -8.87 29.26
C SER A 77 31.34 -9.00 27.92
N SER A 78 30.14 -8.42 27.79
CA SER A 78 29.32 -8.55 26.58
C SER A 78 29.69 -7.56 25.48
N LEU A 79 30.38 -6.47 25.82
CA LEU A 79 30.82 -5.45 24.87
C LEU A 79 32.23 -4.97 25.21
N SER A 80 33.12 -5.03 24.22
CA SER A 80 34.46 -4.47 24.33
C SER A 80 34.58 -3.32 23.34
N LEU A 81 35.02 -2.16 23.84
CA LEU A 81 35.38 -1.01 23.02
C LEU A 81 36.91 -0.98 22.89
N SER A 82 37.41 -0.81 21.67
CA SER A 82 38.83 -0.70 21.38
C SER A 82 39.02 0.33 20.30
N ASP A 83 40.11 1.10 20.39
CA ASP A 83 40.48 2.05 19.35
C ASP A 83 40.76 1.33 18.04
N LEU A 84 40.50 2.00 16.92
CA LEU A 84 40.89 1.49 15.61
C LEU A 84 42.42 1.30 15.57
N PRO A 85 42.91 0.18 15.00
CA PRO A 85 44.35 -0.07 14.95
C PRO A 85 45.04 1.04 14.15
N GLY A 86 45.93 1.79 14.81
CA GLY A 86 46.61 2.95 14.22
C GLY A 86 47.85 2.62 13.37
N GLN A 87 48.22 1.34 13.26
CA GLN A 87 49.35 0.94 12.43
C GLN A 87 48.91 0.79 10.97
N ALA A 88 49.74 1.28 10.05
CA ALA A 88 49.66 0.91 8.65
C ALA A 88 49.66 -0.61 8.58
N THR A 89 48.50 -1.19 8.30
CA THR A 89 48.36 -2.63 8.16
C THR A 89 49.24 -3.03 7.00
N THR A 90 50.20 -3.93 7.24
CA THR A 90 50.78 -4.71 6.14
C THR A 90 49.60 -5.37 5.45
N PRO A 91 49.33 -5.10 4.17
CA PRO A 91 48.32 -5.86 3.44
C PRO A 91 48.66 -7.32 3.66
N LEU A 92 47.69 -8.12 4.14
CA LEU A 92 47.90 -9.56 4.21
C LEU A 92 48.31 -9.97 2.79
N PRO A 93 49.54 -10.45 2.57
CA PRO A 93 49.89 -10.97 1.26
C PRO A 93 48.86 -12.06 1.03
N LEU A 94 48.04 -11.89 -0.02
CA LEU A 94 47.28 -13.01 -0.55
C LEU A 94 48.32 -14.11 -0.73
N ALA A 95 48.16 -15.22 0.01
CA ALA A 95 48.98 -16.37 -0.26
C ALA A 95 48.88 -16.59 -1.77
N GLU A 96 50.01 -16.56 -2.48
CA GLU A 96 50.07 -17.03 -3.86
C GLU A 96 49.75 -18.53 -3.79
N VAL A 97 48.46 -18.83 -3.75
CA VAL A 97 47.97 -20.14 -4.11
C VAL A 97 48.39 -20.27 -5.56
N ALA A 98 49.36 -21.16 -5.82
CA ALA A 98 49.77 -21.51 -7.17
C ALA A 98 48.51 -21.59 -8.03
N ALA A 99 48.44 -20.80 -9.11
CA ALA A 99 47.21 -20.49 -9.82
C ALA A 99 46.36 -21.74 -10.07
N GLU A 100 45.51 -22.09 -9.11
CA GLU A 100 44.48 -23.08 -9.32
C GLU A 100 43.58 -22.40 -10.33
N ARG A 101 43.43 -23.03 -11.50
CA ARG A 101 42.40 -22.64 -12.44
C ARG A 101 41.05 -22.95 -11.81
N LEU A 102 40.64 -22.10 -10.87
CA LEU A 102 39.31 -22.10 -10.31
C LEU A 102 38.38 -21.72 -11.46
N SER A 103 37.67 -22.71 -11.98
CA SER A 103 36.53 -22.46 -12.84
C SER A 103 35.32 -22.30 -11.95
N ALA A 104 34.58 -21.21 -12.13
CA ALA A 104 33.26 -21.11 -11.52
C ALA A 104 32.41 -22.24 -12.09
N LEU A 105 32.03 -23.20 -11.25
CA LEU A 105 31.02 -24.18 -11.63
C LEU A 105 29.71 -23.43 -11.86
N PRO A 106 28.92 -23.79 -12.88
CA PRO A 106 27.57 -23.28 -12.99
C PRO A 106 26.83 -23.63 -11.70
N PRO A 107 26.28 -22.64 -10.97
CA PRO A 107 25.55 -22.93 -9.75
C PRO A 107 24.39 -23.89 -10.09
N PRO A 108 24.08 -24.88 -9.25
CA PRO A 108 22.91 -25.71 -9.47
C PRO A 108 21.69 -24.79 -9.56
N ALA A 109 20.83 -25.03 -10.55
CA ALA A 109 19.55 -24.33 -10.65
C ALA A 109 18.70 -24.72 -9.43
N ILE A 110 18.66 -23.85 -8.42
CA ILE A 110 17.74 -23.99 -7.31
C ILE A 110 16.36 -23.69 -7.88
N ALA A 111 15.50 -24.69 -7.93
CA ALA A 111 14.11 -24.50 -8.32
C ALA A 111 13.54 -23.35 -7.49
N ALA A 112 12.89 -22.38 -8.14
CA ALA A 112 12.18 -21.33 -7.45
C ALA A 112 11.21 -22.01 -6.47
N GLY A 113 11.52 -21.88 -5.17
CA GLY A 113 10.73 -22.51 -4.12
C GLY A 113 9.31 -21.97 -4.11
N TRP A 114 8.53 -22.43 -3.14
CA TRP A 114 7.22 -21.84 -2.90
C TRP A 114 7.37 -20.36 -2.49
N ARG A 115 6.56 -19.47 -3.07
CA ARG A 115 6.63 -18.01 -2.87
C ARG A 115 5.29 -17.43 -2.46
N ILE A 116 5.30 -16.27 -1.80
CA ILE A 116 4.09 -15.48 -1.54
C ILE A 116 4.09 -14.28 -2.50
N GLY A 117 3.08 -14.21 -3.36
CA GLY A 117 2.82 -13.06 -4.25
C GLY A 117 1.73 -12.14 -3.69
N SER A 118 1.54 -10.98 -4.31
CA SER A 118 0.45 -10.03 -4.06
C SER A 118 -0.16 -9.54 -5.37
N PHE A 119 -1.31 -8.86 -5.32
CA PHE A 119 -1.89 -8.21 -6.50
C PHE A 119 -0.89 -7.27 -7.18
N SER A 120 -0.24 -6.40 -6.41
CA SER A 120 0.80 -5.49 -6.89
C SER A 120 1.97 -6.22 -7.56
N SER A 121 2.37 -7.40 -7.07
CA SER A 121 3.43 -8.20 -7.70
C SER A 121 2.98 -8.81 -9.04
N LEU A 122 1.71 -9.24 -9.14
CA LEU A 122 1.15 -9.74 -10.40
C LEU A 122 1.10 -8.66 -11.48
N GLN A 123 0.72 -7.44 -11.10
CA GLN A 123 0.57 -6.32 -12.04
C GLN A 123 1.92 -5.74 -12.50
N HIS A 124 2.89 -5.63 -11.60
CA HIS A 124 4.16 -4.94 -11.87
C HIS A 124 5.36 -5.86 -12.09
N GLY A 125 5.16 -7.19 -12.00
CA GLY A 125 6.25 -8.17 -12.16
C GLY A 125 7.30 -8.10 -11.05
N ALA A 126 6.97 -7.50 -9.90
CA ALA A 126 7.91 -7.34 -8.80
C ALA A 126 8.16 -8.69 -8.09
N GLU A 127 9.43 -9.03 -7.84
CA GLU A 127 9.83 -10.28 -7.17
C GLU A 127 9.90 -10.15 -5.63
N SER A 128 9.52 -9.00 -5.06
CA SER A 128 9.70 -8.70 -3.64
C SER A 128 8.49 -9.05 -2.78
N GLU A 129 8.70 -9.87 -1.74
CA GLU A 129 7.74 -10.21 -0.68
C GLU A 129 7.27 -8.99 0.14
N ALA A 130 7.99 -7.86 0.09
CA ALA A 130 7.68 -6.66 0.86
C ALA A 130 6.55 -5.80 0.25
N ALA A 131 6.05 -6.14 -0.94
CA ALA A 131 5.00 -5.39 -1.66
C ALA A 131 3.57 -5.85 -1.30
N ALA A 132 3.33 -6.23 -0.04
CA ALA A 132 2.04 -6.76 0.42
C ALA A 132 1.07 -5.69 0.96
N SER A 133 1.48 -4.41 1.05
CA SER A 133 0.53 -3.30 1.25
C SER A 133 -0.02 -2.89 -0.11
N ASP A 134 -1.33 -2.98 -0.27
CA ASP A 134 -2.05 -2.67 -1.52
C ASP A 134 -2.30 -1.16 -1.70
N HIS A 135 -1.56 -0.33 -0.97
CA HIS A 135 -1.87 1.09 -0.85
C HIS A 135 -1.31 1.84 -2.05
N ASP A 136 -2.20 2.08 -3.03
CA ASP A 136 -2.04 2.94 -4.22
C ASP A 136 -0.61 2.96 -4.80
N ALA A 137 0.02 1.79 -4.82
CA ALA A 137 1.46 1.68 -5.02
C ALA A 137 1.76 1.80 -6.50
N ARG A 138 2.03 3.06 -6.89
CA ARG A 138 2.62 3.54 -8.14
C ARG A 138 1.60 3.89 -9.21
N GLU A 139 1.11 5.13 -9.15
CA GLU A 139 0.74 5.87 -10.35
C GLU A 139 1.87 5.70 -11.38
N ARG A 140 1.56 5.09 -12.54
CA ARG A 140 2.45 5.22 -13.69
C ARG A 140 2.52 6.72 -14.00
N LEU A 141 3.70 7.31 -13.86
CA LEU A 141 3.98 8.59 -14.51
C LEU A 141 3.61 8.43 -15.99
N PRO A 142 2.78 9.32 -16.57
CA PRO A 142 2.46 9.25 -17.99
C PRO A 142 3.75 9.28 -18.80
N SER A 143 3.80 8.43 -19.83
CA SER A 143 4.89 8.43 -20.80
C SER A 143 5.07 9.85 -21.36
N PRO A 144 6.31 10.33 -21.62
CA PRO A 144 6.56 11.66 -22.18
C PRO A 144 5.85 11.96 -23.52
N LEU A 145 5.24 10.94 -24.15
CA LEU A 145 4.56 10.99 -25.44
C LEU A 145 3.11 11.49 -25.40
N GLU A 146 2.49 11.67 -24.23
CA GLU A 146 1.08 12.09 -24.14
C GLU A 146 0.88 13.60 -23.93
N ARG A 147 1.93 14.41 -24.11
CA ARG A 147 1.86 15.86 -23.87
C ARG A 147 1.11 16.69 -24.91
N HIS A 148 0.60 16.12 -26.01
CA HIS A 148 -0.11 16.91 -27.01
C HIS A 148 -1.24 16.15 -27.70
N SER A 149 -2.48 16.54 -27.41
CA SER A 149 -3.58 16.54 -28.38
C SER A 149 -4.55 17.67 -28.01
N PRO A 150 -4.67 18.73 -28.81
CA PRO A 150 -5.48 19.89 -28.48
C PRO A 150 -6.96 19.68 -28.78
N ALA A 151 -7.78 20.13 -27.82
CA ALA A 151 -9.11 20.73 -27.94
C ALA A 151 -10.05 20.23 -29.05
N GLU A 152 -11.14 19.56 -28.68
CA GLU A 152 -12.46 19.77 -29.29
C GLU A 152 -13.59 19.14 -28.45
N ARG A 153 -14.16 19.96 -27.55
CA ARG A 153 -15.60 20.11 -27.24
C ARG A 153 -15.74 20.91 -25.94
N ARG A 154 -15.98 22.22 -26.10
CA ARG A 154 -16.35 23.13 -25.02
C ARG A 154 -17.83 22.93 -24.71
N SER A 155 -18.11 22.26 -23.60
CA SER A 155 -19.29 22.52 -22.77
C SER A 155 -18.76 22.96 -21.41
N ALA A 156 -19.26 24.09 -20.90
CA ALA A 156 -18.72 24.80 -19.74
C ALA A 156 -18.58 23.89 -18.50
N THR A 157 -17.35 23.40 -18.26
CA THR A 157 -16.93 22.78 -17.00
C THR A 157 -16.59 23.88 -16.00
N PRO A 158 -16.89 23.74 -14.69
CA PRO A 158 -16.37 24.66 -13.69
C PRO A 158 -14.84 24.59 -13.72
N SER A 159 -14.19 25.71 -13.95
CA SER A 159 -12.74 25.80 -13.85
C SER A 159 -12.28 25.51 -12.41
N SER A 160 -11.06 25.00 -12.21
CA SER A 160 -10.43 24.71 -10.91
C SER A 160 -10.38 25.88 -9.89
N ARG A 161 -10.94 27.04 -10.24
CA ARG A 161 -11.06 28.25 -9.41
C ARG A 161 -12.19 28.19 -8.39
N ASP A 162 -13.18 27.31 -8.54
CA ASP A 162 -14.35 27.25 -7.64
C ASP A 162 -14.25 26.20 -6.51
N LEU A 163 -13.19 25.39 -6.48
CA LEU A 163 -12.99 24.41 -5.41
C LEU A 163 -12.60 25.09 -4.10
N ALA A 164 -13.35 24.80 -3.04
CA ALA A 164 -13.08 25.26 -1.68
C ALA A 164 -11.65 24.92 -1.24
N ALA A 165 -11.09 25.76 -0.37
CA ALA A 165 -9.72 25.60 0.11
C ALA A 165 -9.50 24.33 0.93
N ASP A 166 -10.58 23.78 1.52
CA ASP A 166 -10.62 22.56 2.31
C ASP A 166 -11.30 21.40 1.56
N ASP A 167 -11.36 21.44 0.23
CA ASP A 167 -11.84 20.33 -0.59
C ASP A 167 -10.79 19.20 -0.68
N ILE A 168 -11.24 17.94 -0.60
CA ILE A 168 -10.40 16.74 -0.67
C ILE A 168 -9.64 16.61 -2.00
N LEU A 169 -10.10 17.24 -3.08
CA LEU A 169 -9.38 17.28 -4.36
C LEU A 169 -8.05 18.03 -4.26
N ARG A 170 -7.91 18.95 -3.28
CA ARG A 170 -6.66 19.67 -2.99
C ARG A 170 -5.75 18.94 -2.00
N PHE A 171 -6.20 17.82 -1.42
CA PHE A 171 -5.38 17.00 -0.53
C PHE A 171 -4.17 16.45 -1.29
N PRO A 172 -2.98 16.31 -0.65
CA PRO A 172 -1.78 15.78 -1.31
C PRO A 172 -2.02 14.44 -2.02
N ARG A 173 -1.20 14.12 -3.01
CA ARG A 173 -1.32 12.92 -3.85
C ARG A 173 -0.16 11.97 -3.62
N GLY A 174 -0.31 10.74 -4.08
CA GLY A 174 0.71 9.70 -4.00
C GLY A 174 0.55 8.77 -2.80
N PRO A 175 1.46 7.80 -2.65
CA PRO A 175 1.28 6.66 -1.73
C PRO A 175 1.06 7.07 -0.28
N ALA A 176 1.81 8.04 0.24
CA ALA A 176 1.66 8.49 1.61
C ALA A 176 0.28 9.12 1.89
N ALA A 177 -0.31 9.79 0.89
CA ALA A 177 -1.65 10.35 1.00
C ALA A 177 -2.72 9.25 0.97
N GLY A 178 -2.54 8.24 0.12
CA GLY A 178 -3.36 7.03 0.11
C GLY A 178 -3.32 6.33 1.46
N ASP A 179 -2.12 6.02 1.97
CA ASP A 179 -1.92 5.41 3.28
C ASP A 179 -2.67 6.17 4.39
N CYS A 180 -2.61 7.51 4.38
CA CYS A 180 -3.33 8.35 5.34
C CYS A 180 -4.85 8.16 5.29
N VAL A 181 -5.42 8.09 4.09
CA VAL A 181 -6.85 7.87 3.86
C VAL A 181 -7.28 6.48 4.31
N HIS A 182 -6.53 5.43 3.97
CA HIS A 182 -6.83 4.06 4.42
C HIS A 182 -6.75 3.95 5.96
N ALA A 183 -5.67 4.48 6.54
CA ALA A 183 -5.47 4.50 7.99
C ALA A 183 -6.62 5.22 8.73
N LEU A 184 -7.21 6.24 8.11
CA LEU A 184 -8.38 6.93 8.64
C LEU A 184 -9.62 6.03 8.61
N PHE A 185 -9.97 5.45 7.45
CA PHE A 185 -11.13 4.56 7.33
C PHE A 185 -11.02 3.31 8.20
N GLU A 186 -9.81 2.83 8.46
CA GLU A 186 -9.54 1.71 9.36
C GLU A 186 -9.99 1.98 10.80
N ARG A 187 -9.79 3.22 11.28
CA ARG A 187 -9.96 3.60 12.68
C ARG A 187 -11.40 4.00 13.01
N ILE A 188 -12.04 4.75 12.12
CA ILE A 188 -13.30 5.41 12.43
C ILE A 188 -14.47 4.44 12.65
N ASP A 189 -15.38 4.84 13.53
CA ASP A 189 -16.75 4.30 13.50
C ASP A 189 -17.62 5.17 12.59
N PHE A 190 -18.20 4.55 11.56
CA PHE A 190 -19.01 5.27 10.56
C PHE A 190 -20.27 5.91 11.17
N GLY A 191 -20.76 5.37 12.29
CA GLY A 191 -21.93 5.88 12.99
C GLY A 191 -21.64 6.88 14.12
N ASP A 192 -20.37 7.17 14.41
CA ASP A 192 -19.97 8.09 15.49
C ASP A 192 -19.02 9.19 14.99
N PRO A 193 -19.56 10.30 14.47
CA PRO A 193 -18.76 11.45 14.04
C PRO A 193 -17.99 12.16 15.16
N GLY A 194 -18.30 11.86 16.43
CA GLY A 194 -17.60 12.42 17.58
C GLY A 194 -16.17 11.90 17.71
N GLY A 195 -15.90 10.65 17.30
CA GLY A 195 -14.58 10.04 17.33
C GLY A 195 -13.66 10.40 16.15
N TRP A 196 -14.20 10.98 15.08
CA TRP A 196 -13.43 11.24 13.86
C TRP A 196 -12.27 12.24 14.02
N PRO A 197 -12.39 13.34 14.80
CA PRO A 197 -11.28 14.27 14.97
C PRO A 197 -10.00 13.60 15.50
N ALA A 198 -10.12 12.71 16.48
CA ALA A 198 -8.98 11.96 17.03
C ALA A 198 -8.39 11.01 15.98
N ALA A 199 -9.23 10.28 15.25
CA ALA A 199 -8.77 9.38 14.18
C ALA A 199 -8.07 10.13 13.03
N ILE A 200 -8.54 11.34 12.68
CA ILE A 200 -7.91 12.21 11.69
C ILE A 200 -6.53 12.67 12.16
N GLU A 201 -6.41 13.11 13.42
CA GLU A 201 -5.14 13.50 14.00
C GLU A 201 -4.13 12.34 13.99
N GLU A 202 -4.55 11.16 14.45
CA GLU A 202 -3.70 9.96 14.42
C GLU A 202 -3.26 9.56 13.01
N ALA A 203 -4.17 9.61 12.02
CA ALA A 203 -3.85 9.28 10.64
C ALA A 203 -2.84 10.27 10.02
N LEU A 204 -2.99 11.56 10.32
CA LEU A 204 -2.05 12.60 9.88
C LEU A 204 -0.70 12.50 10.60
N LEU A 205 -0.66 12.05 11.86
CA LEU A 205 0.58 11.77 12.59
C LEU A 205 1.32 10.55 12.02
N ALA A 206 0.60 9.47 11.73
CA ALA A 206 1.16 8.24 11.18
C ALA A 206 1.64 8.42 9.73
N HIS A 207 0.92 9.23 8.94
CA HIS A 207 1.21 9.50 7.53
C HIS A 207 1.25 11.02 7.28
N PRO A 208 2.34 11.72 7.65
CA PRO A 208 2.43 13.17 7.57
C PRO A 208 2.19 13.72 6.16
N GLN A 209 1.30 14.72 6.09
CA GLN A 209 0.95 15.43 4.86
C GLN A 209 1.33 16.90 4.98
N THR A 210 1.76 17.51 3.86
CA THR A 210 2.18 18.91 3.84
C THR A 210 1.45 19.65 2.73
N LEU A 211 0.86 20.80 3.06
CA LEU A 211 0.35 21.75 2.09
C LEU A 211 1.41 22.84 1.84
N PRO A 212 1.93 22.97 0.60
CA PRO A 212 2.93 23.99 0.29
C PRO A 212 2.39 25.40 0.53
N GLY A 213 3.23 26.28 1.10
CA GLY A 213 2.92 27.70 1.27
C GLY A 213 2.07 28.05 2.49
N LEU A 214 1.79 27.10 3.40
CA LEU A 214 1.07 27.35 4.65
C LEU A 214 1.96 27.08 5.88
N PRO A 215 1.79 27.83 6.98
CA PRO A 215 2.39 27.49 8.26
C PRO A 215 1.95 26.09 8.75
N PRO A 216 2.78 25.35 9.50
CA PRO A 216 2.48 23.97 9.92
C PRO A 216 1.13 23.80 10.63
N ALA A 217 0.80 24.69 11.58
CA ALA A 217 -0.46 24.63 12.32
C ALA A 217 -1.70 24.86 11.43
N GLU A 218 -1.59 25.78 10.46
CA GLU A 218 -2.67 26.03 9.50
C GLU A 218 -2.81 24.89 8.50
N SER A 219 -1.68 24.33 8.03
CA SER A 219 -1.66 23.15 7.17
C SER A 219 -2.36 21.97 7.84
N ALA A 220 -1.99 21.64 9.08
CA ALA A 220 -2.60 20.56 9.85
C ALA A 220 -4.12 20.77 10.02
N SER A 221 -4.53 21.98 10.41
CA SER A 221 -5.95 22.32 10.58
C SER A 221 -6.74 22.21 9.27
N ARG A 222 -6.14 22.59 8.14
CA ARG A 222 -6.78 22.53 6.82
C ARG A 222 -6.88 21.09 6.31
N LEU A 223 -5.84 20.30 6.47
CA LEU A 223 -5.83 18.86 6.15
C LEU A 223 -6.89 18.11 6.96
N ALA A 224 -7.02 18.41 8.25
CA ALA A 224 -8.03 17.81 9.11
C ALA A 224 -9.46 18.13 8.62
N ARG A 225 -9.71 19.38 8.20
CA ARG A 225 -11.00 19.76 7.60
C ARG A 225 -11.28 19.06 6.26
N MET A 226 -10.26 18.90 5.41
CA MET A 226 -10.38 18.16 4.14
C MET A 226 -10.82 16.71 4.39
N LEU A 227 -10.13 16.02 5.29
CA LEU A 227 -10.46 14.63 5.65
C LEU A 227 -11.83 14.53 6.31
N ARG A 228 -12.18 15.48 7.20
CA ARG A 228 -13.50 15.52 7.83
C ARG A 228 -14.63 15.62 6.80
N ARG A 229 -14.54 16.58 5.87
CA ARG A 229 -15.54 16.75 4.80
C ARG A 229 -15.63 15.51 3.92
N MET A 230 -14.49 14.91 3.56
CA MET A 230 -14.47 13.65 2.80
C MET A 230 -15.24 12.54 3.54
N LEU A 231 -15.06 12.39 4.85
CA LEU A 231 -15.81 11.41 5.63
C LEU A 231 -17.32 11.70 5.63
N ASP A 232 -17.70 12.96 5.85
CA ASP A 232 -19.10 13.38 5.83
C ASP A 232 -19.74 13.04 4.45
N ASP A 233 -19.05 13.34 3.34
CA ASP A 233 -19.51 13.08 1.97
C ASP A 233 -19.57 11.57 1.64
N VAL A 234 -18.48 10.84 1.89
CA VAL A 234 -18.37 9.41 1.54
C VAL A 234 -19.38 8.58 2.32
N LEU A 235 -19.52 8.83 3.63
CA LEU A 235 -20.38 8.01 4.49
C LEU A 235 -21.87 8.31 4.31
N ALA A 236 -22.23 9.50 3.84
CA ALA A 236 -23.61 9.91 3.55
C ALA A 236 -24.07 9.57 2.12
N THR A 237 -23.15 9.30 1.19
CA THR A 237 -23.50 9.02 -0.22
C THR A 237 -24.19 7.66 -0.36
N PRO A 238 -25.42 7.59 -0.93
CA PRO A 238 -26.07 6.33 -1.21
C PRO A 238 -25.33 5.55 -2.29
N LEU A 239 -24.90 4.33 -1.97
CA LEU A 239 -24.31 3.38 -2.91
C LEU A 239 -25.43 2.56 -3.60
N PRO A 240 -25.11 1.92 -4.75
CA PRO A 240 -26.04 1.01 -5.41
C PRO A 240 -26.67 -0.01 -4.46
N GLY A 241 -27.99 -0.22 -4.58
CA GLY A 241 -28.76 -1.05 -3.65
C GLY A 241 -29.27 -0.31 -2.40
N GLY A 242 -29.16 1.03 -2.37
CA GLY A 242 -29.67 1.87 -1.26
C GLY A 242 -28.81 1.82 -0.01
N ILE A 243 -27.55 1.39 -0.14
CA ILE A 243 -26.63 1.24 0.98
C ILE A 243 -26.08 2.62 1.37
N VAL A 244 -26.16 2.98 2.65
CA VAL A 244 -25.51 4.18 3.19
C VAL A 244 -24.52 3.76 4.27
N LEU A 245 -23.23 4.01 4.07
CA LEU A 245 -22.17 3.48 4.93
C LEU A 245 -22.29 3.97 6.39
N ALA A 246 -22.74 5.20 6.62
CA ALA A 246 -23.02 5.73 7.96
C ALA A 246 -24.03 4.88 8.76
N THR A 247 -24.88 4.11 8.09
CA THR A 247 -25.88 3.25 8.75
C THR A 247 -25.37 1.85 9.10
N ILE A 248 -24.15 1.49 8.65
CA ILE A 248 -23.60 0.15 8.84
C ILE A 248 -22.85 0.06 10.18
N PRO A 249 -23.39 -0.65 11.17
CA PRO A 249 -22.80 -0.70 12.51
C PRO A 249 -21.46 -1.45 12.50
N ARG A 250 -20.55 -1.11 13.42
CA ARG A 250 -19.22 -1.75 13.54
C ARG A 250 -19.25 -3.28 13.57
N ARG A 251 -20.25 -3.89 14.21
CA ARG A 251 -20.44 -5.36 14.27
C ARG A 251 -20.75 -6.03 12.92
N GLN A 252 -21.14 -5.25 11.91
CA GLN A 252 -21.43 -5.73 10.56
C GLN A 252 -20.30 -5.40 9.59
N ARG A 253 -19.14 -4.98 10.11
CA ARG A 253 -17.95 -4.61 9.36
C ARG A 253 -16.79 -5.53 9.77
N LEU A 254 -15.97 -5.89 8.79
CA LEU A 254 -14.65 -6.47 8.97
C LEU A 254 -13.69 -5.59 8.19
N VAL A 255 -12.79 -4.94 8.90
CA VAL A 255 -11.83 -3.99 8.35
C VAL A 255 -10.49 -4.70 8.18
N GLU A 256 -9.78 -4.44 7.08
CA GLU A 256 -8.43 -4.97 6.81
C GLU A 256 -8.35 -6.51 6.90
N LEU A 257 -9.27 -7.21 6.23
CA LEU A 257 -9.25 -8.67 6.23
C LEU A 257 -8.07 -9.18 5.39
N ALA A 258 -7.03 -9.64 6.07
CA ALA A 258 -5.93 -10.36 5.45
C ALA A 258 -6.38 -11.74 4.94
N PHE A 259 -5.96 -12.13 3.73
CA PHE A 259 -6.24 -13.44 3.16
C PHE A 259 -5.01 -14.03 2.46
N HIS A 260 -5.04 -15.36 2.29
CA HIS A 260 -4.09 -16.11 1.48
C HIS A 260 -4.86 -17.04 0.54
N LEU A 261 -4.75 -16.82 -0.77
CA LEU A 261 -5.31 -17.70 -1.79
C LEU A 261 -4.22 -18.64 -2.31
N PRO A 262 -4.46 -19.95 -2.41
CA PRO A 262 -3.48 -20.86 -3.00
C PRO A 262 -3.26 -20.50 -4.47
N ALA A 263 -2.00 -20.48 -4.89
CA ALA A 263 -1.59 -20.29 -6.28
C ALA A 263 -0.77 -21.51 -6.72
N ALA A 264 -1.44 -22.51 -7.28
CA ALA A 264 -0.80 -23.72 -7.78
C ALA A 264 -0.30 -23.48 -9.21
N GLU A 265 0.93 -22.98 -9.30
CA GLU A 265 1.63 -22.70 -10.56
C GLU A 265 0.87 -21.71 -11.47
N LEU A 266 0.45 -20.59 -10.89
CA LEU A 266 -0.21 -19.51 -11.61
C LEU A 266 0.79 -18.89 -12.61
N ARG A 267 0.48 -19.00 -13.90
CA ARG A 267 1.28 -18.44 -14.99
C ARG A 267 0.60 -17.19 -15.57
N PRO A 268 1.35 -16.11 -15.91
CA PRO A 268 0.76 -14.89 -16.45
C PRO A 268 0.01 -15.12 -17.77
N GLN A 269 0.45 -16.08 -18.59
CA GLN A 269 -0.22 -16.39 -19.87
C GLN A 269 -1.63 -16.94 -19.62
N ARG A 270 -1.80 -17.84 -18.64
CA ARG A 270 -3.11 -18.42 -18.32
C ARG A 270 -4.04 -17.37 -17.72
N LEU A 271 -3.53 -16.53 -16.82
CA LEU A 271 -4.32 -15.47 -16.19
C LEU A 271 -4.73 -14.39 -17.19
N ASN A 272 -3.81 -13.93 -18.06
CA ASN A 272 -4.14 -12.97 -19.12
C ASN A 272 -5.20 -13.54 -20.09
N ALA A 273 -5.06 -14.81 -20.50
CA ALA A 273 -6.03 -15.45 -21.39
C ALA A 273 -7.41 -15.54 -20.74
N TRP A 274 -7.47 -15.96 -19.47
CA TRP A 274 -8.71 -16.04 -18.71
C TRP A 274 -9.39 -14.67 -18.55
N LEU A 275 -8.62 -13.62 -18.22
CA LEU A 275 -9.15 -12.26 -18.08
C LEU A 275 -9.72 -11.73 -19.41
N HIS A 276 -9.03 -11.98 -20.52
CA HIS A 276 -9.49 -11.61 -21.85
C HIS A 276 -10.79 -12.35 -22.23
N GLU A 277 -10.85 -13.67 -22.01
CA GLU A 277 -12.04 -14.49 -22.29
C GLU A 277 -13.28 -14.02 -21.51
N HIS A 278 -13.09 -13.58 -20.26
CA HIS A 278 -14.16 -13.10 -19.39
C HIS A 278 -14.44 -11.59 -19.56
N GLY A 279 -13.78 -10.91 -20.50
CA GLY A 279 -14.04 -9.51 -20.82
C GLY A 279 -13.55 -8.50 -19.77
N TYR A 280 -12.52 -8.84 -19.00
CA TYR A 280 -11.91 -7.93 -18.03
C TYR A 280 -10.72 -7.18 -18.64
N PRO A 281 -10.85 -5.88 -18.96
CA PRO A 281 -9.78 -5.11 -19.57
C PRO A 281 -8.70 -4.78 -18.53
N LEU A 282 -7.44 -5.09 -18.82
CA LEU A 282 -6.30 -4.67 -17.99
C LEU A 282 -4.99 -4.66 -18.80
N PRO A 283 -3.96 -3.93 -18.35
CA PRO A 283 -2.61 -4.09 -18.88
C PRO A 283 -2.14 -5.54 -18.78
N ARG A 284 -1.44 -6.01 -19.82
CA ARG A 284 -0.91 -7.37 -19.88
C ARG A 284 0.01 -7.64 -18.69
N LEU A 285 -0.31 -8.69 -17.93
CA LEU A 285 0.46 -9.13 -16.76
C LEU A 285 1.77 -9.80 -17.19
N GLY A 286 2.86 -9.52 -16.47
CA GLY A 286 4.22 -9.96 -16.80
C GLY A 286 5.01 -10.51 -15.60
N PHE A 287 4.37 -11.27 -14.70
CA PHE A 287 5.01 -11.82 -13.50
C PHE A 287 5.63 -13.21 -13.74
N ALA A 288 6.66 -13.56 -12.97
CA ALA A 288 7.24 -14.90 -12.98
C ALA A 288 6.23 -15.94 -12.44
N PRO A 289 6.14 -17.17 -13.00
CA PRO A 289 5.22 -18.20 -12.52
C PRO A 289 5.20 -18.36 -11.00
N LEU A 290 4.02 -18.29 -10.41
CA LEU A 290 3.82 -18.31 -8.96
C LEU A 290 3.33 -19.69 -8.51
N SER A 291 4.19 -20.41 -7.81
CA SER A 291 3.84 -21.61 -7.03
C SER A 291 3.90 -21.22 -5.57
N GLY A 292 2.76 -21.19 -4.89
CA GLY A 292 2.67 -20.23 -3.80
C GLY A 292 1.30 -19.99 -3.20
N TYR A 293 1.21 -18.82 -2.58
CA TYR A 293 -0.05 -18.18 -2.25
C TYR A 293 -0.03 -16.74 -2.74
N LEU A 294 -1.20 -16.22 -3.07
CA LEU A 294 -1.45 -14.80 -3.20
C LEU A 294 -1.94 -14.28 -1.86
N ARG A 295 -1.19 -13.35 -1.28
CA ARG A 295 -1.60 -12.59 -0.11
C ARG A 295 -2.23 -11.28 -0.55
N GLY A 296 -3.28 -10.88 0.15
CA GLY A 296 -3.89 -9.56 0.01
C GLY A 296 -4.64 -9.16 1.28
N PHE A 297 -5.14 -7.94 1.27
CA PHE A 297 -5.94 -7.35 2.32
C PHE A 297 -7.17 -6.74 1.67
N ILE A 298 -8.34 -6.95 2.26
CA ILE A 298 -9.57 -6.29 1.82
C ILE A 298 -9.84 -5.15 2.80
N ASP A 299 -9.86 -3.91 2.31
CA ASP A 299 -10.04 -2.72 3.16
C ASP A 299 -11.29 -2.85 4.05
N LEU A 300 -12.43 -3.19 3.44
CA LEU A 300 -13.68 -3.37 4.15
C LEU A 300 -14.53 -4.50 3.56
N ILE A 301 -14.95 -5.41 4.41
CA ILE A 301 -16.11 -6.28 4.17
C ILE A 301 -17.23 -5.78 5.05
N PHE A 302 -18.41 -5.58 4.49
CA PHE A 302 -19.57 -5.22 5.29
C PHE A 302 -20.82 -6.01 4.89
N ARG A 303 -21.73 -6.13 5.83
CA ARG A 303 -23.03 -6.79 5.62
C ARG A 303 -24.13 -5.75 5.53
N HIS A 304 -24.98 -5.86 4.51
CA HIS A 304 -26.22 -5.10 4.38
C HIS A 304 -27.37 -6.07 4.06
N GLY A 305 -28.37 -6.15 4.94
CA GLY A 305 -29.37 -7.22 4.90
C GLY A 305 -28.74 -8.60 5.09
N GLU A 306 -28.93 -9.49 4.12
CA GLU A 306 -28.29 -10.82 4.08
C GLU A 306 -27.06 -10.88 3.16
N ARG A 307 -26.74 -9.78 2.47
CA ARG A 307 -25.65 -9.71 1.52
C ARG A 307 -24.38 -9.16 2.16
N PHE A 308 -23.25 -9.71 1.75
CA PHE A 308 -21.90 -9.28 2.12
C PHE A 308 -21.22 -8.66 0.91
N TYR A 309 -20.55 -7.54 1.13
CA TYR A 309 -19.93 -6.73 0.10
C TYR A 309 -18.45 -6.56 0.39
N VAL A 310 -17.65 -6.57 -0.67
CA VAL A 310 -16.27 -6.07 -0.64
C VAL A 310 -16.32 -4.57 -0.93
N LEU A 311 -15.57 -3.78 -0.19
CA LEU A 311 -15.34 -2.38 -0.48
C LEU A 311 -13.84 -2.07 -0.41
N ASP A 312 -13.38 -1.29 -1.38
CA ASP A 312 -12.01 -0.81 -1.49
C ASP A 312 -12.01 0.72 -1.67
N TRP A 313 -11.13 1.40 -0.92
CA TRP A 313 -10.98 2.87 -0.95
C TRP A 313 -9.89 3.23 -1.95
N LYS A 314 -10.20 4.08 -2.93
CA LYS A 314 -9.24 4.56 -3.93
C LYS A 314 -8.98 6.05 -3.75
N SER A 315 -7.74 6.42 -3.48
CA SER A 315 -7.35 7.83 -3.28
C SER A 315 -6.94 8.54 -4.59
N ASN A 316 -7.11 7.89 -5.75
CA ASN A 316 -6.71 8.41 -7.06
C ASN A 316 -7.34 9.78 -7.36
N HIS A 317 -6.54 10.69 -7.92
CA HIS A 317 -7.02 11.96 -8.45
C HIS A 317 -7.30 11.82 -9.95
N LEU A 318 -8.58 11.88 -10.35
CA LEU A 318 -9.01 11.73 -11.75
C LEU A 318 -9.25 13.07 -12.45
N GLY A 319 -9.37 14.15 -11.67
CA GLY A 319 -9.68 15.49 -12.14
C GLY A 319 -10.31 16.32 -11.03
N ASP A 320 -10.92 17.45 -11.36
CA ASP A 320 -11.36 18.46 -10.39
C ASP A 320 -12.90 18.65 -10.34
N GLY A 321 -13.66 17.84 -11.10
CA GLY A 321 -15.12 17.94 -11.14
C GLY A 321 -15.85 16.60 -11.23
N PRO A 322 -17.20 16.61 -11.12
CA PRO A 322 -18.00 15.38 -11.13
C PRO A 322 -17.89 14.58 -12.42
N ALA A 323 -17.64 15.25 -13.56
CA ALA A 323 -17.43 14.59 -14.85
C ALA A 323 -16.16 13.72 -14.88
N ASP A 324 -15.13 14.07 -14.10
CA ASP A 324 -13.88 13.32 -14.01
C ASP A 324 -14.04 12.02 -13.20
N TYR A 325 -15.10 11.94 -12.40
CA TYR A 325 -15.45 10.79 -11.56
C TYR A 325 -16.74 10.11 -12.03
N ALA A 326 -17.23 10.42 -13.24
CA ALA A 326 -18.42 9.78 -13.81
C ALA A 326 -18.12 8.33 -14.23
N PRO A 327 -19.15 7.47 -14.44
CA PRO A 327 -18.97 6.04 -14.66
C PRO A 327 -17.98 5.65 -15.77
N ALA A 328 -17.94 6.41 -16.87
CA ALA A 328 -17.00 6.15 -17.97
C ALA A 328 -15.54 6.38 -17.56
N GLN A 329 -15.27 7.41 -16.76
CA GLN A 329 -13.93 7.74 -16.24
C GLN A 329 -13.51 6.71 -15.20
N LEU A 330 -14.42 6.29 -14.32
CA LEU A 330 -14.15 5.20 -13.37
C LEU A 330 -13.84 3.89 -14.11
N ALA A 331 -14.60 3.53 -15.16
CA ALA A 331 -14.32 2.33 -15.95
C ALA A 331 -12.92 2.35 -16.57
N ARG A 332 -12.46 3.51 -17.07
CA ARG A 332 -11.09 3.69 -17.56
C ARG A 332 -10.06 3.51 -16.46
N ALA A 333 -10.26 4.14 -15.30
CA ALA A 333 -9.35 4.01 -14.16
C ALA A 333 -9.27 2.56 -13.65
N MET A 334 -10.41 1.86 -13.56
CA MET A 334 -10.47 0.45 -13.16
C MET A 334 -9.66 -0.45 -14.09
N ALA A 335 -9.73 -0.21 -15.40
CA ALA A 335 -8.96 -0.95 -16.39
C ALA A 335 -7.47 -0.61 -16.32
N GLU A 336 -7.12 0.68 -16.32
CA GLU A 336 -5.73 1.17 -16.33
C GLU A 336 -4.93 0.68 -15.11
N HIS A 337 -5.55 0.73 -13.92
CA HIS A 337 -4.93 0.29 -12.68
C HIS A 337 -5.14 -1.21 -12.40
N GLY A 338 -5.78 -1.96 -13.29
CA GLY A 338 -5.95 -3.41 -13.12
C GLY A 338 -6.85 -3.81 -11.93
N TYR A 339 -7.64 -2.87 -11.39
CA TYR A 339 -8.52 -3.10 -10.24
C TYR A 339 -9.59 -4.17 -10.49
N HIS A 340 -9.87 -4.49 -11.76
CA HIS A 340 -10.69 -5.65 -12.11
C HIS A 340 -10.12 -6.97 -11.57
N LEU A 341 -8.82 -7.21 -11.73
CA LEU A 341 -8.19 -8.41 -11.17
C LEU A 341 -8.21 -8.38 -9.64
N GLN A 342 -7.96 -7.21 -9.05
CA GLN A 342 -7.97 -7.05 -7.59
C GLN A 342 -9.32 -7.45 -6.99
N TYR A 343 -10.43 -6.89 -7.49
CA TYR A 343 -11.73 -7.21 -6.93
C TYR A 343 -12.14 -8.66 -7.18
N LEU A 344 -11.66 -9.29 -8.25
CA LEU A 344 -11.93 -10.70 -8.53
C LEU A 344 -11.23 -11.59 -7.50
N LEU A 345 -9.96 -11.29 -7.18
CA LEU A 345 -9.24 -11.97 -6.11
C LEU A 345 -9.93 -11.76 -4.76
N TYR A 346 -10.39 -10.55 -4.47
CA TYR A 346 -11.14 -10.27 -3.24
C TYR A 346 -12.49 -10.98 -3.22
N GLY A 347 -13.17 -11.08 -4.35
CA GLY A 347 -14.40 -11.85 -4.52
C GLY A 347 -14.20 -13.33 -4.22
N VAL A 348 -13.11 -13.94 -4.72
CA VAL A 348 -12.73 -15.32 -4.39
C VAL A 348 -12.44 -15.45 -2.89
N ALA A 349 -11.67 -14.53 -2.31
CA ALA A 349 -11.35 -14.55 -0.89
C ALA A 349 -12.62 -14.47 -0.01
N LEU A 350 -13.54 -13.54 -0.30
CA LEU A 350 -14.81 -13.41 0.40
C LEU A 350 -15.68 -14.65 0.20
N HIS A 351 -15.78 -15.16 -1.03
CA HIS A 351 -16.56 -16.37 -1.34
C HIS A 351 -16.12 -17.57 -0.50
N ARG A 352 -14.80 -17.84 -0.46
CA ARG A 352 -14.24 -18.92 0.36
C ARG A 352 -14.42 -18.67 1.85
N HIS A 353 -14.24 -17.43 2.30
CA HIS A 353 -14.40 -17.07 3.70
C HIS A 353 -15.84 -17.30 4.18
N LEU A 354 -16.84 -16.85 3.41
CA LEU A 354 -18.25 -17.05 3.74
C LEU A 354 -18.63 -18.54 3.67
N GLY A 355 -18.16 -19.28 2.67
CA GLY A 355 -18.40 -20.73 2.58
C GLY A 355 -17.87 -21.53 3.78
N GLN A 356 -16.83 -21.04 4.46
CA GLN A 356 -16.27 -21.66 5.67
C GLN A 356 -16.96 -21.21 6.96
N ARG A 357 -17.49 -20.00 6.99
CA ARG A 357 -17.94 -19.34 8.24
C ARG A 357 -19.46 -19.25 8.37
N LEU A 358 -20.18 -19.19 7.26
CA LEU A 358 -21.62 -19.02 7.24
C LEU A 358 -22.30 -20.35 6.91
N ALA A 359 -22.97 -20.95 7.90
CA ALA A 359 -23.78 -22.13 7.68
C ALA A 359 -24.90 -21.85 6.67
N GLY A 360 -25.08 -22.74 5.69
CA GLY A 360 -26.07 -22.54 4.62
C GLY A 360 -25.69 -21.45 3.63
N TYR A 361 -24.41 -21.12 3.50
CA TYR A 361 -23.93 -20.14 2.52
C TYR A 361 -24.35 -20.52 1.08
N ASP A 362 -25.13 -19.64 0.48
CA ASP A 362 -25.43 -19.57 -0.94
C ASP A 362 -24.88 -18.28 -1.57
N PHE A 363 -24.23 -18.39 -2.73
CA PHE A 363 -23.61 -17.24 -3.41
C PHE A 363 -24.65 -16.22 -3.88
N GLU A 364 -25.77 -16.68 -4.47
CA GLU A 364 -26.76 -15.77 -5.05
C GLU A 364 -27.50 -14.95 -3.99
N ARG A 365 -27.73 -15.56 -2.83
CA ARG A 365 -28.33 -14.93 -1.66
C ARG A 365 -27.36 -14.02 -0.91
N HIS A 366 -26.14 -14.47 -0.64
CA HIS A 366 -25.25 -13.79 0.31
C HIS A 366 -24.14 -12.97 -0.31
N PHE A 367 -23.72 -13.20 -1.57
CA PHE A 367 -22.70 -12.37 -2.19
C PHE A 367 -23.33 -11.12 -2.83
N GLY A 368 -22.99 -9.95 -2.28
CA GLY A 368 -23.55 -8.65 -2.64
C GLY A 368 -22.87 -7.98 -3.83
N GLY A 369 -21.58 -8.26 -4.05
CA GLY A 369 -20.77 -7.58 -5.06
C GLY A 369 -19.60 -6.84 -4.44
N VAL A 370 -19.01 -5.96 -5.24
CA VAL A 370 -17.83 -5.17 -4.90
C VAL A 370 -18.12 -3.68 -5.13
N HIS A 371 -17.62 -2.83 -4.24
CA HIS A 371 -17.66 -1.38 -4.35
C HIS A 371 -16.24 -0.83 -4.36
N TYR A 372 -15.91 -0.01 -5.34
CA TYR A 372 -14.64 0.71 -5.42
C TYR A 372 -14.96 2.19 -5.31
N LEU A 373 -14.58 2.80 -4.20
CA LEU A 373 -14.91 4.20 -3.91
C LEU A 373 -13.69 5.07 -4.17
N PHE A 374 -13.73 5.83 -5.27
CA PHE A 374 -12.76 6.87 -5.57
C PHE A 374 -13.06 8.09 -4.71
N VAL A 375 -12.62 8.04 -3.44
CA VAL A 375 -13.15 8.86 -2.33
C VAL A 375 -13.09 10.37 -2.57
N ARG A 376 -12.19 10.83 -3.43
CA ARG A 376 -12.10 12.25 -3.81
C ARG A 376 -13.30 12.78 -4.60
N GLY A 377 -13.98 11.88 -5.33
CA GLY A 377 -15.13 12.19 -6.17
C GLY A 377 -16.47 11.69 -5.65
N VAL A 378 -16.50 11.03 -4.48
CA VAL A 378 -17.74 10.56 -3.86
C VAL A 378 -18.36 11.68 -3.05
N ARG A 379 -19.51 12.21 -3.50
CA ARG A 379 -20.29 13.24 -2.80
C ARG A 379 -21.78 13.03 -3.06
N PRO A 380 -22.68 13.28 -2.09
CA PRO A 380 -24.12 13.08 -2.29
C PRO A 380 -24.69 13.91 -3.46
N ALA A 381 -24.14 15.10 -3.69
CA ALA A 381 -24.57 16.00 -4.75
C ALA A 381 -23.94 15.71 -6.13
N TRP A 382 -22.92 14.85 -6.19
CA TRP A 382 -22.22 14.55 -7.45
C TRP A 382 -22.86 13.34 -8.11
N LEU A 383 -23.82 13.63 -8.97
CA LEU A 383 -24.60 12.64 -9.69
C LEU A 383 -24.34 12.74 -11.20
N ALA A 384 -24.00 11.62 -11.82
CA ALA A 384 -23.95 11.49 -13.27
C ALA A 384 -25.34 11.18 -13.80
N ALA A 385 -25.78 11.96 -14.78
CA ALA A 385 -27.04 11.70 -15.48
C ALA A 385 -26.94 10.38 -16.26
N ALA A 386 -28.01 9.59 -16.21
CA ALA A 386 -28.17 8.39 -17.01
C ALA A 386 -29.48 8.50 -17.80
N ILE A 387 -29.47 8.05 -19.06
CA ILE A 387 -30.68 8.00 -19.89
C ILE A 387 -31.51 6.80 -19.41
N ASP A 388 -32.80 7.04 -19.11
CA ASP A 388 -33.78 6.04 -18.68
C ASP A 388 -33.39 5.23 -17.42
N GLN A 389 -32.48 5.76 -16.60
CA GLN A 389 -32.04 5.17 -15.35
C GLN A 389 -31.93 6.24 -14.27
N PRO A 390 -32.08 5.89 -12.98
CA PRO A 390 -31.81 6.83 -11.91
C PRO A 390 -30.36 7.35 -12.01
N PRO A 391 -30.13 8.61 -11.61
CA PRO A 391 -28.79 9.18 -11.59
C PRO A 391 -27.84 8.33 -10.74
N GLN A 392 -26.60 8.15 -11.23
CA GLN A 392 -25.59 7.35 -10.56
C GLN A 392 -24.62 8.25 -9.80
N ALA A 393 -24.23 7.87 -8.59
CA ALA A 393 -23.23 8.60 -7.82
C ALA A 393 -21.87 8.59 -8.53
N CYS A 394 -21.25 9.76 -8.69
CA CYS A 394 -19.87 9.86 -9.13
C CYS A 394 -18.92 9.28 -8.07
N GLY A 395 -17.75 8.81 -8.50
CA GLY A 395 -16.75 8.22 -7.63
C GLY A 395 -17.09 6.81 -7.11
N VAL A 396 -18.27 6.27 -7.43
CA VAL A 396 -18.72 4.95 -6.98
C VAL A 396 -18.72 3.98 -8.16
N TYR A 397 -17.77 3.04 -8.17
CA TYR A 397 -17.83 1.88 -9.05
C TYR A 397 -18.44 0.69 -8.31
N HIS A 398 -19.40 0.00 -8.93
CA HIS A 398 -20.00 -1.21 -8.39
C HIS A 398 -20.05 -2.30 -9.45
N HIS A 399 -19.69 -3.52 -9.07
CA HIS A 399 -19.84 -4.69 -9.91
C HIS A 399 -20.23 -5.90 -9.08
N ARG A 400 -21.03 -6.80 -9.65
CA ARG A 400 -21.30 -8.11 -9.04
C ARG A 400 -20.89 -9.21 -10.01
N PRO A 401 -19.68 -9.77 -9.87
CA PRO A 401 -19.28 -10.93 -10.65
C PRO A 401 -20.28 -12.08 -10.49
N ALA A 402 -20.55 -12.78 -11.59
CA ALA A 402 -21.36 -14.00 -11.54
C ALA A 402 -20.61 -15.08 -10.75
N ARG A 403 -21.35 -15.98 -10.11
CA ARG A 403 -20.78 -17.12 -9.39
C ARG A 403 -19.80 -17.91 -10.25
N ALA A 404 -20.18 -18.20 -11.49
CA ALA A 404 -19.36 -18.95 -12.43
C ALA A 404 -17.98 -18.30 -12.68
N THR A 405 -17.91 -16.98 -12.69
CA THR A 405 -16.65 -16.23 -12.84
C THR A 405 -15.76 -16.38 -11.61
N ILE A 406 -16.33 -16.32 -10.40
CA ILE A 406 -15.58 -16.50 -9.15
C ILE A 406 -15.10 -17.94 -9.02
N ASP A 407 -15.96 -18.91 -9.30
CA ASP A 407 -15.64 -20.34 -9.23
C ASP A 407 -14.56 -20.72 -10.26
N SER A 408 -14.63 -20.18 -11.49
CA SER A 408 -13.64 -20.46 -12.53
C SER A 408 -12.28 -19.82 -12.23
N LEU A 409 -12.25 -18.61 -11.64
CA LEU A 409 -11.01 -18.01 -11.17
C LEU A 409 -10.42 -18.79 -9.99
N ASP A 410 -11.23 -19.22 -9.02
CA ASP A 410 -10.75 -20.04 -7.91
C ASP A 410 -10.13 -21.36 -8.39
N ALA A 411 -10.76 -22.00 -9.38
CA ALA A 411 -10.21 -23.19 -10.02
C ALA A 411 -8.87 -22.91 -10.74
N LEU A 412 -8.78 -21.79 -11.45
CA LEU A 412 -7.55 -21.35 -12.12
C LEU A 412 -6.40 -21.14 -11.11
N LEU A 413 -6.67 -20.44 -10.01
CA LEU A 413 -5.71 -20.20 -8.93
C LEU A 413 -5.24 -21.51 -8.28
N ALA A 414 -6.17 -22.44 -8.07
CA ALA A 414 -5.87 -23.75 -7.51
C ALA A 414 -5.23 -24.74 -8.50
N GLY A 415 -4.95 -24.34 -9.74
CA GLY A 415 -4.33 -25.20 -10.75
C GLY A 415 -5.23 -26.33 -11.27
N ARG A 416 -6.54 -26.28 -10.99
CA ARG A 416 -7.51 -27.25 -11.50
C ARG A 416 -7.88 -26.85 -12.93
N SER A 417 -7.66 -27.71 -13.91
CA SER A 417 -8.24 -27.48 -15.24
C SER A 417 -9.76 -27.44 -15.13
N SER A 418 -10.38 -26.43 -15.73
CA SER A 418 -11.82 -26.42 -15.99
C SER A 418 -12.14 -27.62 -16.88
N ALA A 419 -12.47 -28.76 -16.27
CA ALA A 419 -13.20 -29.79 -16.97
C ALA A 419 -14.61 -29.22 -17.16
N THR A 420 -14.97 -28.94 -18.41
CA THR A 420 -16.32 -28.63 -18.84
C THR A 420 -17.28 -29.56 -18.11
N VAL A 421 -18.06 -29.02 -17.16
CA VAL A 421 -19.14 -29.76 -16.52
C VAL A 421 -20.22 -29.91 -17.59
N VAL A 422 -20.10 -30.96 -18.39
CA VAL A 422 -21.21 -31.48 -19.17
C VAL A 422 -22.16 -32.09 -18.16
N LEU A 423 -23.21 -31.36 -17.81
CA LEU A 423 -24.33 -31.93 -17.07
C LEU A 423 -24.89 -33.10 -17.91
N PRO A 424 -24.91 -34.34 -17.40
CA PRO A 424 -25.60 -35.41 -18.09
C PRO A 424 -27.10 -35.09 -18.04
N GLY A 425 -27.66 -34.83 -19.22
CA GLY A 425 -29.09 -34.65 -19.38
C GLY A 425 -29.84 -35.87 -18.85
N ARG A 426 -30.84 -35.60 -18.00
CA ARG A 426 -32.02 -36.42 -17.81
C ARG A 426 -33.22 -35.52 -17.62
#